data_AF-A0A948FWY2-F1
#
_entry.id   AF-A0A948FWY2-F1
#
_cell.length_a   1.000
_cell.length_b   1.000
_cell.length_c   1.000
_cell.angle_alpha   90.00
_cell.angle_beta   90.00
_cell.angle_gamma   90.00
#
_symmetry.space_group_name_H-M   'P 1'
#
loop_
_entity.id
_entity.type
_entity.pdbx_description
1 polymer ?
#
loop_
_entity_poly.entity_id
_entity_poly.type
_entity_poly.pdbx_seq_one_letter_code
_entity_poly.pdbx_strand_id
1 'polypeptide(L)'
;MATKKDLVEAYSFSRRRLVTAFVSGAPGGREVEPARPGRAVIGGIAIAVLLLAGAAVLKIIGSPVDLDPDEAQLISEKESGADYVLISTQGEDELRLRPVINITSAMLLLGADIEPLVVPRDKLTDLEPGEQIGILQAPATPPPVSGLIGSGWTACSGEVGGTSVGLRVRVSRDPQVVPTPDVSLVVRAVSDDPDEEGTVYLISESARGADDAQPR
;
A
#
# COMPACT_ATOMS: atom_id res chain seq x y z
N MET A 1 40.33 21.25 60.35
CA MET A 1 40.99 20.09 59.69
C MET A 1 40.51 20.05 58.26
N ALA A 2 41.42 19.96 57.29
CA ALA A 2 41.04 19.82 55.88
C ALA A 2 40.34 18.47 55.66
N THR A 3 39.28 18.46 54.87
CA THR A 3 38.51 17.24 54.61
C THR A 3 39.19 16.41 53.51
N LYS A 4 38.87 15.11 53.42
CA LYS A 4 39.42 14.24 52.37
C LYS A 4 39.14 14.77 50.96
N LYS A 5 38.01 15.47 50.78
CA LYS A 5 37.64 16.13 49.52
C LYS A 5 38.60 17.27 49.19
N ASP A 6 38.93 18.13 50.16
CA ASP A 6 39.85 19.25 49.97
C ASP A 6 41.26 18.79 49.58
N LEU A 7 41.73 17.68 50.17
CA LEU A 7 43.03 17.08 49.82
C LEU A 7 43.04 16.53 48.38
N VAL A 8 41.97 15.88 47.93
CA VAL A 8 41.85 15.36 46.56
C VAL A 8 41.74 16.51 45.56
N GLU A 9 40.99 17.55 45.89
CA GLU A 9 40.85 18.76 45.06
C GLU A 9 42.22 19.44 44.90
N ALA A 10 42.95 19.65 46.00
CA ALA A 10 44.29 20.26 46.00
C ALA A 10 45.32 19.44 45.21
N TYR A 11 45.31 18.11 45.36
CA TYR A 11 46.17 17.21 44.58
C TYR A 11 45.81 17.23 43.09
N SER A 12 44.52 17.26 42.75
CA SER A 12 44.07 17.36 41.36
C SER A 12 44.48 18.70 40.71
N PHE A 13 44.48 19.78 41.49
CA PHE A 13 44.90 21.11 41.06
C PHE A 13 46.40 21.17 40.79
N SER A 14 47.25 20.68 41.73
CA SER A 14 48.70 20.65 41.53
C SER A 14 49.11 19.80 40.33
N ARG A 15 48.46 18.64 40.15
CA ARG A 15 48.67 17.76 39.00
C ARG A 15 48.28 18.43 37.68
N ARG A 16 47.14 19.13 37.61
CA ARG A 16 46.71 19.88 36.41
C ARG A 16 47.75 20.92 36.04
N ARG A 17 48.19 21.74 37.00
CA ARG A 17 49.17 22.81 36.79
C ARG A 17 50.51 22.29 36.24
N LEU A 18 51.00 21.16 36.77
CA LEU A 18 52.22 20.52 36.26
C LEU A 18 52.04 20.00 34.83
N VAL A 19 50.92 19.32 34.53
CA VAL A 19 50.65 18.79 33.18
C VAL A 19 50.52 19.92 32.17
N THR A 20 49.87 21.03 32.52
CA THR A 20 49.77 22.21 31.64
C THR A 20 51.15 22.78 31.34
N ALA A 21 52.02 22.94 32.34
CA ALA A 21 53.35 23.49 32.14
C ALA A 21 54.20 22.68 31.14
N PHE A 22 54.04 21.35 31.11
CA PHE A 22 54.72 20.48 30.16
C PHE A 22 54.03 20.40 28.80
N VAL A 23 52.70 20.48 28.74
CA VAL A 23 51.93 20.33 27.50
C VAL A 23 51.82 21.64 26.70
N SER A 24 51.75 22.81 27.35
CA SER A 24 51.46 24.07 26.64
C SER A 24 52.68 24.76 26.04
N GLY A 25 53.91 24.43 26.47
CA GLY A 25 55.17 24.82 25.81
C GLY A 25 55.35 26.28 25.35
N ALA A 26 54.58 27.25 25.86
CA ALA A 26 54.44 28.57 25.21
C ALA A 26 55.33 29.65 25.88
N PRO A 27 56.33 30.20 25.18
CA PRO A 27 56.98 31.45 25.56
C PRO A 27 56.02 32.60 25.22
N GLY A 28 55.39 33.23 26.22
CA GLY A 28 54.55 34.41 25.95
C GLY A 28 53.36 34.68 26.88
N GLY A 29 53.17 33.92 27.96
CA GLY A 29 52.33 34.39 29.08
C GLY A 29 50.81 34.41 28.84
N ARG A 30 50.27 33.56 27.97
CA ARG A 30 48.83 33.25 27.99
C ARG A 30 48.63 31.85 28.55
N GLU A 31 48.16 31.77 29.79
CA GLU A 31 47.65 30.55 30.38
C GLU A 31 46.45 30.07 29.56
N VAL A 32 46.67 29.03 28.75
CA VAL A 32 45.59 28.36 28.05
C VAL A 32 44.99 27.37 29.04
N GLU A 33 43.72 27.59 29.45
CA GLU A 33 42.99 26.64 30.29
C GLU A 33 43.04 25.26 29.61
N PRO A 34 43.52 24.20 30.29
CA PRO A 34 43.61 22.88 29.71
C PRO A 34 42.23 22.45 29.24
N ALA A 35 42.06 22.28 27.92
CA ALA A 35 40.88 21.63 27.40
C ALA A 35 40.72 20.30 28.14
N ARG A 36 39.51 20.01 28.64
CA ARG A 36 39.20 18.77 29.37
C ARG A 36 38.57 17.78 28.38
N PRO A 37 39.33 17.13 27.47
CA PRO A 37 38.76 16.24 26.47
C PRO A 37 38.01 15.07 27.12
N GLY A 38 38.33 14.70 28.36
CA GLY A 38 37.63 13.65 29.09
C GLY A 38 36.12 13.84 29.19
N ARG A 39 35.61 15.08 29.31
CA ARG A 39 34.16 15.32 29.33
C ARG A 39 33.53 15.10 27.96
N ALA A 40 34.23 15.47 26.88
CA ALA A 40 33.79 15.22 25.52
C ALA A 40 33.84 13.71 25.18
N VAL A 41 34.86 12.99 25.64
CA VAL A 41 34.97 11.53 25.48
C VAL A 41 33.84 10.81 26.23
N ILE A 42 33.57 11.16 27.48
CA ILE A 42 32.47 10.57 28.27
C ILE A 42 31.12 10.90 27.61
N GLY A 43 30.93 12.13 27.14
CA GLY A 43 29.74 12.51 26.39
C GLY A 43 29.56 11.70 25.10
N GLY A 44 30.63 11.49 24.35
CA GLY A 44 30.62 10.66 23.14
C GLY A 44 30.27 9.19 23.44
N ILE A 45 30.84 8.61 24.50
CA ILE A 45 30.51 7.25 24.94
C ILE A 45 29.02 7.15 25.33
N ALA A 46 28.49 8.13 26.06
CA ALA A 46 27.09 8.15 26.44
C ALA A 46 26.15 8.18 25.22
N ILE A 47 26.48 9.00 24.21
CA ILE A 47 25.71 9.06 22.95
C ILE A 47 25.80 7.73 22.19
N ALA A 48 26.99 7.12 22.10
CA ALA A 48 27.17 5.83 21.42
C ALA A 48 26.32 4.72 22.07
N VAL A 49 26.29 4.67 23.41
CA VAL A 49 25.45 3.72 24.15
C VAL A 49 23.96 3.97 23.89
N LEU A 50 23.52 5.24 23.86
CA LEU A 50 22.13 5.59 23.56
C LEU A 50 21.72 5.17 22.13
N LEU A 51 22.61 5.36 21.15
CA LEU A 51 22.36 4.93 19.77
C LEU A 51 22.26 3.40 19.65
N LEU A 52 23.17 2.67 20.32
CA LEU A 52 23.12 1.21 20.35
C LEU A 52 21.86 0.69 21.05
N ALA A 53 21.46 1.32 22.15
CA ALA A 53 20.22 1.00 22.84
C ALA A 53 18.99 1.28 21.95
N GLY A 54 18.97 2.42 21.26
CA GLY A 54 17.90 2.76 20.32
C GLY A 54 17.79 1.75 19.17
N ALA A 55 18.91 1.36 18.56
CA ALA A 55 18.94 0.34 17.52
C ALA A 55 18.46 -1.03 18.02
N ALA A 56 18.83 -1.42 19.25
CA ALA A 56 18.37 -2.67 19.86
C ALA A 56 16.84 -2.68 20.09
N VAL A 57 16.28 -1.57 20.56
CA VAL A 57 14.83 -1.42 20.74
C VAL A 57 14.10 -1.48 19.39
N LEU A 58 14.60 -0.79 18.36
CA LEU A 58 14.00 -0.82 17.02
C LEU A 58 14.01 -2.24 16.43
N LYS A 59 15.07 -3.02 16.66
CA LYS A 59 15.16 -4.42 16.22
C LYS A 59 14.10 -5.31 16.89
N ILE A 60 13.82 -5.09 18.17
CA ILE A 60 12.83 -5.88 18.93
C ILE A 60 11.40 -5.52 18.51
N ILE A 61 11.15 -4.26 18.14
CA ILE A 61 9.83 -3.80 17.66
C ILE A 61 9.53 -4.33 16.25
N GLY A 62 10.55 -4.55 15.42
CA GLY A 62 10.40 -5.26 14.15
C GLY A 62 9.96 -6.70 14.42
N SER A 63 8.66 -6.96 14.31
CA SER A 63 8.11 -8.29 14.52
C SER A 63 8.71 -9.26 13.49
N PRO A 64 9.12 -10.47 13.89
CA PRO A 64 9.44 -11.52 12.92
C PRO A 64 8.18 -11.77 12.10
N VAL A 65 8.33 -11.74 10.78
CA VAL A 65 7.25 -12.12 9.88
C VAL A 65 7.28 -13.64 9.80
N ASP A 66 6.42 -14.29 10.56
CA ASP A 66 6.27 -15.74 10.55
C ASP A 66 5.39 -16.12 9.36
N LEU A 67 6.00 -16.78 8.39
CA LEU A 67 5.29 -17.42 7.29
C LEU A 67 4.72 -18.73 7.83
N ASP A 68 3.39 -18.82 7.92
CA ASP A 68 2.74 -20.10 8.23
C ASP A 68 2.71 -20.99 6.97
N PRO A 69 3.49 -22.08 6.91
CA PRO A 69 3.48 -22.97 5.75
C PRO A 69 2.17 -23.76 5.64
N ASP A 70 1.30 -23.78 6.65
CA ASP A 70 0.04 -24.53 6.59
C ASP A 70 -1.14 -23.68 6.12
N GLU A 71 -0.96 -22.36 6.02
CA GLU A 71 -2.01 -21.41 5.64
C GLU A 71 -1.73 -20.71 4.31
N ALA A 72 -2.77 -20.65 3.47
CA ALA A 72 -2.70 -19.98 2.19
C ALA A 72 -2.66 -18.44 2.39
N GLN A 73 -1.56 -17.81 2.01
CA GLN A 73 -1.28 -16.40 2.35
C GLN A 73 -0.86 -15.57 1.14
N LEU A 74 -1.28 -14.30 1.15
CA LEU A 74 -0.78 -13.27 0.23
C LEU A 74 0.46 -12.63 0.85
N ILE A 75 1.56 -12.63 0.11
CA ILE A 75 2.86 -12.11 0.52
C ILE A 75 3.21 -10.97 -0.43
N SER A 76 3.59 -9.82 0.12
CA SER A 76 4.10 -8.69 -0.66
C SER A 76 5.56 -8.41 -0.29
N GLU A 77 6.47 -8.50 -1.26
CA GLU A 77 7.90 -8.25 -1.04
C GLU A 77 8.13 -6.77 -0.76
N LYS A 78 8.72 -6.46 0.40
CA LYS A 78 8.94 -5.09 0.86
C LYS A 78 9.81 -4.26 -0.10
N GLU A 79 10.81 -4.87 -0.72
CA GLU A 79 11.80 -4.18 -1.55
C GLU A 79 11.34 -3.93 -2.99
N SER A 80 10.65 -4.92 -3.60
CA SER A 80 10.23 -4.85 -5.01
C SER A 80 8.76 -4.47 -5.19
N GLY A 81 7.92 -4.72 -4.17
CA GLY A 81 6.46 -4.67 -4.28
C GLY A 81 5.88 -5.83 -5.11
N ALA A 82 6.65 -6.88 -5.38
CA ALA A 82 6.15 -8.07 -6.04
C ALA A 82 5.23 -8.85 -5.10
N ASP A 83 4.09 -9.27 -5.62
CA ASP A 83 3.10 -10.06 -4.88
C ASP A 83 3.25 -11.55 -5.20
N TYR A 84 3.15 -12.36 -4.15
CA TYR A 84 3.26 -13.80 -4.18
C TYR A 84 2.11 -14.42 -3.39
N VAL A 85 1.72 -15.63 -3.77
CA VAL A 85 0.77 -16.44 -3.02
C VAL A 85 1.47 -17.72 -2.59
N LEU A 86 1.43 -17.98 -1.29
CA LEU A 86 1.91 -19.21 -0.69
C LEU A 86 0.73 -20.18 -0.65
N ILE A 87 0.71 -21.18 -1.54
CA ILE A 87 -0.37 -22.19 -1.63
C ILE A 87 0.19 -23.59 -1.88
N SER A 88 -0.52 -24.61 -1.41
CA SER A 88 -0.40 -25.98 -1.89
C SER A 88 -1.37 -26.20 -3.05
N THR A 89 -0.89 -26.81 -4.13
CA THR A 89 -1.75 -27.15 -5.28
C THR A 89 -2.10 -28.63 -5.25
N GLN A 90 -3.31 -29.00 -5.68
CA GLN A 90 -3.70 -30.41 -5.75
C GLN A 90 -2.71 -31.21 -6.61
N GLY A 91 -2.04 -32.19 -5.99
CA GLY A 91 -1.01 -33.03 -6.62
C GLY A 91 0.43 -32.65 -6.27
N GLU A 92 0.65 -31.54 -5.55
CA GLU A 92 1.93 -31.16 -4.97
C GLU A 92 1.83 -31.21 -3.44
N ASP A 93 2.65 -32.03 -2.78
CA ASP A 93 2.65 -32.18 -1.32
C ASP A 93 3.32 -30.98 -0.60
N GLU A 94 3.89 -30.04 -1.36
CA GLU A 94 4.73 -28.96 -0.84
C GLU A 94 4.14 -27.59 -1.17
N LEU A 95 4.10 -26.69 -0.17
CA LEU A 95 3.74 -25.30 -0.42
C LEU A 95 4.84 -24.60 -1.21
N ARG A 96 4.42 -23.85 -2.23
CA ARG A 96 5.32 -23.09 -3.07
C ARG A 96 4.93 -21.63 -3.11
N LEU A 97 5.96 -20.79 -3.18
CA LEU A 97 5.81 -19.35 -3.35
C LEU A 97 5.57 -19.05 -4.82
N ARG A 98 4.32 -18.78 -5.21
CA ARG A 98 3.94 -18.52 -6.61
C ARG A 98 3.78 -17.02 -6.87
N PRO A 99 4.53 -16.42 -7.82
CA PRO A 99 4.33 -15.02 -8.18
C PRO A 99 2.91 -14.80 -8.74
N VAL A 100 2.23 -13.74 -8.32
CA VAL A 100 0.88 -13.42 -8.81
C VAL A 100 0.89 -12.13 -9.60
N ILE A 101 0.25 -12.14 -10.77
CA ILE A 101 0.27 -11.00 -11.69
C ILE A 101 -0.66 -9.85 -11.30
N ASN A 102 -1.60 -10.05 -10.36
CA ASN A 102 -2.46 -9.00 -9.80
C ASN A 102 -3.16 -9.45 -8.50
N ILE A 103 -3.51 -8.49 -7.65
CA ILE A 103 -4.23 -8.76 -6.39
C ILE A 103 -5.62 -9.38 -6.61
N THR A 104 -6.30 -9.07 -7.72
CA THR A 104 -7.63 -9.66 -8.02
C THR A 104 -7.52 -11.18 -8.15
N SER A 105 -6.45 -11.68 -8.76
CA SER A 105 -6.20 -13.11 -8.88
C SER A 105 -5.89 -13.74 -7.52
N ALA A 106 -5.14 -13.03 -6.66
CA ALA A 106 -4.93 -13.47 -5.29
C ALA A 106 -6.24 -13.51 -4.49
N MET A 107 -7.10 -12.50 -4.62
CA MET A 107 -8.43 -12.46 -3.99
C MET A 107 -9.36 -13.59 -4.47
N LEU A 108 -9.26 -13.98 -5.73
CA LEU A 108 -10.04 -15.12 -6.25
C LEU A 108 -9.54 -16.47 -5.70
N LEU A 109 -8.25 -16.57 -5.34
CA LEU A 109 -7.66 -17.78 -4.77
C LEU A 109 -7.86 -17.87 -3.25
N LEU A 110 -7.67 -16.77 -2.53
CA LEU A 110 -7.59 -16.71 -1.07
C LEU A 110 -8.84 -16.11 -0.41
N GLY A 111 -9.70 -15.43 -1.18
CA GLY A 111 -10.87 -14.71 -0.68
C GLY A 111 -10.72 -13.19 -0.81
N ALA A 112 -11.86 -12.49 -0.75
CA ALA A 112 -11.92 -11.05 -0.99
C ALA A 112 -11.27 -10.20 0.12
N ASP A 113 -11.29 -10.69 1.37
CA ASP A 113 -10.82 -9.97 2.56
C ASP A 113 -9.36 -10.33 2.91
N ILE A 114 -8.55 -10.72 1.92
CA ILE A 114 -7.16 -11.10 2.13
C ILE A 114 -6.29 -9.89 2.48
N GLU A 115 -5.52 -9.99 3.56
CA GLU A 115 -4.54 -8.98 3.95
C GLU A 115 -3.13 -9.41 3.53
N PRO A 116 -2.38 -8.58 2.79
CA PRO A 116 -1.04 -8.93 2.37
C PRO A 116 -0.06 -8.86 3.55
N LEU A 117 0.68 -9.95 3.75
CA LEU A 117 1.80 -10.00 4.66
C LEU A 117 3.03 -9.36 4.00
N VAL A 118 3.53 -8.27 4.57
CA VAL A 118 4.71 -7.58 4.01
C VAL A 118 5.98 -8.25 4.51
N VAL A 119 6.72 -8.88 3.61
CA VAL A 119 7.87 -9.73 3.93
C VAL A 119 9.13 -9.16 3.28
N PRO A 120 10.26 -9.01 4.01
CA PRO A 120 11.52 -8.64 3.40
C PRO A 120 12.09 -9.79 2.54
N ARG A 121 12.79 -9.45 1.46
CA ARG A 121 13.30 -10.41 0.47
C ARG A 121 14.15 -11.54 1.04
N ASP A 122 14.91 -11.28 2.10
CA ASP A 122 15.77 -12.27 2.76
C ASP A 122 14.97 -13.47 3.31
N LYS A 123 13.71 -13.26 3.70
CA LYS A 123 12.80 -14.30 4.17
C LYS A 123 12.18 -15.13 3.04
N LEU A 124 12.18 -14.62 1.82
CA LEU A 124 11.65 -15.31 0.64
C LEU A 124 12.72 -16.11 -0.10
N THR A 125 13.99 -15.91 0.23
CA THR A 125 15.12 -16.49 -0.54
C THR A 125 15.25 -18.00 -0.35
N ASP A 126 14.80 -18.51 0.80
CA ASP A 126 14.83 -19.95 1.12
C ASP A 126 13.63 -20.72 0.52
N LEU A 127 12.64 -20.02 -0.05
CA LEU A 127 11.48 -20.62 -0.68
C LEU A 127 11.70 -20.78 -2.18
N GLU A 128 11.39 -21.96 -2.72
CA GLU A 128 11.49 -22.20 -4.16
C GLU A 128 10.35 -21.50 -4.91
N PRO A 129 10.65 -20.57 -5.85
CA PRO A 129 9.61 -19.91 -6.62
C PRO A 129 8.90 -20.90 -7.54
N GLY A 130 7.57 -20.97 -7.42
CA GLY A 130 6.73 -21.72 -8.34
C GLY A 130 6.46 -20.95 -9.64
N GLU A 131 5.63 -21.56 -10.50
CA GLU A 131 5.16 -20.90 -11.71
C GLU A 131 4.30 -19.67 -11.39
N GLN A 132 4.42 -18.63 -12.22
CA GLN A 132 3.60 -17.43 -12.11
C GLN A 132 2.14 -17.75 -12.43
N ILE A 133 1.23 -17.22 -11.60
CA ILE A 133 -0.22 -17.46 -11.72
C ILE A 133 -1.01 -16.15 -11.82
N GLY A 134 -2.22 -16.24 -12.38
CA GLY A 134 -3.23 -15.20 -12.35
C GLY A 134 -3.88 -14.92 -13.72
N ILE A 135 -4.83 -13.99 -13.72
CA ILE A 135 -5.63 -13.61 -14.89
C ILE A 135 -5.05 -12.36 -15.53
N LEU A 136 -4.61 -12.45 -16.79
CA LEU A 136 -4.08 -11.31 -17.54
C LEU A 136 -5.15 -10.23 -17.67
N GLN A 137 -4.74 -8.97 -17.53
CA GLN A 137 -5.63 -7.79 -17.64
C GLN A 137 -6.79 -7.76 -16.63
N ALA A 138 -6.72 -8.56 -15.55
CA ALA A 138 -7.62 -8.34 -14.43
C ALA A 138 -7.36 -6.96 -13.79
N PRO A 139 -8.39 -6.31 -13.23
CA PRO A 139 -8.22 -5.05 -12.54
C PRO A 139 -7.14 -5.15 -11.45
N ALA A 140 -6.31 -4.11 -11.33
CA ALA A 140 -5.26 -4.09 -10.31
C ALA A 140 -5.80 -3.99 -8.88
N THR A 141 -7.03 -3.48 -8.69
CA THR A 141 -7.72 -3.46 -7.40
C THR A 141 -9.22 -3.40 -7.67
N PRO A 142 -10.01 -4.40 -7.23
CA PRO A 142 -11.46 -4.33 -7.36
C PRO A 142 -12.01 -3.27 -6.38
N PRO A 143 -13.11 -2.58 -6.73
CA PRO A 143 -13.76 -1.67 -5.80
C PRO A 143 -14.33 -2.44 -4.60
N PRO A 144 -14.44 -1.80 -3.42
CA PRO A 144 -15.14 -2.40 -2.28
C PRO A 144 -16.63 -2.58 -2.61
N VAL A 145 -17.31 -3.46 -1.88
CA VAL A 145 -18.75 -3.74 -2.08
C VAL A 145 -19.60 -2.45 -2.02
N SER A 146 -19.24 -1.51 -1.14
CA SER A 146 -19.91 -0.21 -1.02
C SER A 146 -19.70 0.73 -2.22
N GLY A 147 -18.69 0.45 -3.05
CA GLY A 147 -18.41 1.15 -4.30
C GLY A 147 -19.20 0.62 -5.50
N LEU A 148 -19.85 -0.53 -5.39
CA LEU A 148 -20.61 -1.13 -6.49
C LEU A 148 -21.90 -0.35 -6.75
N ILE A 149 -22.19 -0.09 -8.03
CA ILE A 149 -23.42 0.56 -8.47
C ILE A 149 -24.34 -0.52 -9.07
N GLY A 150 -25.30 -0.99 -8.28
CA GLY A 150 -26.26 -2.02 -8.68
C GLY A 150 -27.49 -1.51 -9.44
N SER A 151 -27.62 -0.20 -9.63
CA SER A 151 -28.77 0.47 -10.24
C SER A 151 -28.34 1.61 -11.18
N GLY A 152 -29.31 2.37 -11.71
CA GLY A 152 -29.04 3.56 -12.51
C GLY A 152 -28.26 3.30 -13.81
N TRP A 153 -28.54 2.14 -14.42
CA TRP A 153 -28.13 1.84 -15.78
C TRP A 153 -29.01 2.61 -16.74
N THR A 154 -28.39 3.47 -17.54
CA THR A 154 -29.07 4.24 -18.59
C THR A 154 -28.40 3.94 -19.92
N ALA A 155 -29.18 3.63 -20.94
CA ALA A 155 -28.71 3.41 -22.30
C ALA A 155 -29.31 4.47 -23.21
N CYS A 156 -28.45 5.23 -23.90
CA CYS A 156 -28.85 6.27 -24.83
C CYS A 156 -28.50 5.84 -26.25
N SER A 157 -29.50 5.72 -27.11
CA SER A 157 -29.34 5.69 -28.56
C SER A 157 -29.45 7.10 -29.13
N GLY A 158 -28.83 7.36 -30.27
CA GLY A 158 -28.92 8.65 -30.93
C GLY A 158 -28.62 8.61 -32.41
N GLU A 159 -28.94 9.71 -33.07
CA GLU A 159 -28.69 9.95 -34.49
C GLU A 159 -28.06 11.34 -34.64
N VAL A 160 -27.10 11.47 -35.54
CA VAL A 160 -26.51 12.77 -35.90
C VAL A 160 -26.65 12.95 -37.41
N GLY A 161 -27.54 13.86 -37.82
CA GLY A 161 -27.72 14.22 -39.23
C GLY A 161 -28.22 13.09 -40.13
N GLY A 162 -29.14 12.23 -39.66
CA GLY A 162 -29.65 11.09 -40.43
C GLY A 162 -28.96 9.76 -40.13
N THR A 163 -27.81 9.78 -39.45
CA THR A 163 -26.97 8.58 -39.26
C THR A 163 -26.97 8.14 -37.79
N SER A 164 -27.27 6.86 -37.55
CA SER A 164 -27.21 6.28 -36.21
C SER A 164 -25.79 6.33 -35.64
N VAL A 165 -25.63 6.78 -34.39
CA VAL A 165 -24.32 6.92 -33.73
C VAL A 165 -24.04 5.84 -32.67
N GLY A 166 -24.83 4.77 -32.67
CA GLY A 166 -24.68 3.63 -31.76
C GLY A 166 -25.30 3.83 -30.38
N LEU A 167 -24.90 2.99 -29.42
CA LEU A 167 -25.42 2.95 -28.06
C LEU A 167 -24.37 3.45 -27.06
N ARG A 168 -24.76 4.40 -26.20
CA ARG A 168 -23.96 4.80 -25.04
C ARG A 168 -24.62 4.28 -23.77
N VAL A 169 -23.92 3.44 -23.03
CA VAL A 169 -24.34 2.98 -21.71
C VAL A 169 -23.62 3.78 -20.63
N ARG A 170 -24.37 4.20 -19.61
CA ARG A 170 -23.83 4.83 -18.42
C ARG A 170 -24.41 4.13 -17.18
N VAL A 171 -23.54 3.90 -16.21
CA VAL A 171 -23.90 3.35 -14.89
C VAL A 171 -23.56 4.42 -13.86
N SER A 172 -24.56 4.88 -13.12
CA SER A 172 -24.42 5.99 -12.17
C SER A 172 -25.45 5.84 -11.06
N ARG A 173 -25.11 6.23 -9.82
CA ARG A 173 -26.07 6.24 -8.71
C ARG A 173 -27.24 7.19 -8.98
N ASP A 174 -26.94 8.32 -9.61
CA ASP A 174 -27.91 9.31 -10.05
C ASP A 174 -28.07 9.22 -11.57
N PRO A 175 -29.18 8.66 -12.08
CA PRO A 175 -29.47 8.64 -13.51
C PRO A 175 -29.47 10.07 -14.06
N GLN A 176 -28.76 10.30 -15.16
CA GLN A 176 -28.69 11.61 -15.82
C GLN A 176 -29.78 11.76 -16.88
N VAL A 177 -30.93 11.12 -16.67
CA VAL A 177 -32.07 11.08 -17.59
C VAL A 177 -33.35 11.42 -16.84
N VAL A 178 -34.28 12.07 -17.52
CA VAL A 178 -35.60 12.40 -16.98
C VAL A 178 -36.64 11.53 -17.68
N PRO A 179 -37.42 10.71 -16.94
CA PRO A 179 -38.50 9.93 -17.54
C PRO A 179 -39.51 10.85 -18.24
N THR A 180 -39.93 10.48 -19.44
CA THR A 180 -40.89 11.27 -20.22
C THR A 180 -42.11 10.41 -20.59
N PRO A 181 -43.00 10.13 -19.61
CA PRO A 181 -44.09 9.17 -19.78
C PRO A 181 -45.10 9.58 -20.86
N ASP A 182 -45.29 10.89 -21.03
CA ASP A 182 -46.26 11.47 -21.97
C ASP A 182 -45.70 11.65 -23.38
N VAL A 183 -44.49 11.16 -23.66
CA VAL A 183 -43.83 11.28 -24.96
C VAL A 183 -43.64 9.90 -25.58
N SER A 184 -44.04 9.80 -26.84
CA SER A 184 -43.79 8.63 -27.69
C SER A 184 -42.89 9.01 -28.86
N LEU A 185 -41.94 8.13 -29.20
CA LEU A 185 -41.04 8.31 -30.34
C LEU A 185 -41.33 7.24 -31.39
N VAL A 186 -41.45 7.66 -32.65
CA VAL A 186 -41.44 6.74 -33.78
C VAL A 186 -40.00 6.51 -34.18
N VAL A 187 -39.59 5.25 -34.22
CA VAL A 187 -38.25 4.85 -34.64
C VAL A 187 -38.36 3.88 -35.80
N ARG A 188 -37.33 3.83 -36.64
CA ARG A 188 -37.20 2.81 -37.68
C ARG A 188 -36.02 1.93 -37.30
N ALA A 189 -36.23 0.61 -37.31
CA ALA A 189 -35.12 -0.33 -37.16
C ALA A 189 -34.17 -0.17 -38.35
N VAL A 190 -32.86 -0.23 -38.09
CA VAL A 190 -31.86 -0.26 -39.15
C VAL A 190 -31.90 -1.66 -39.77
N SER A 191 -32.06 -1.73 -41.09
CA SER A 191 -31.92 -2.97 -41.86
C SER A 191 -30.44 -3.21 -42.19
N ASP A 192 -30.01 -4.47 -42.21
CA ASP A 192 -28.69 -4.85 -42.72
C ASP A 192 -28.61 -4.71 -44.25
N ASP A 193 -29.76 -4.76 -44.94
CA ASP A 193 -29.88 -4.51 -46.38
C ASP A 193 -30.16 -3.01 -46.64
N PRO A 194 -29.28 -2.27 -47.34
CA PRO A 194 -29.47 -0.86 -47.63
C PRO A 194 -30.67 -0.55 -48.54
N ASP A 195 -31.16 -1.55 -49.30
CA ASP A 195 -32.31 -1.40 -50.19
C ASP A 195 -33.64 -1.77 -49.50
N GLU A 196 -33.59 -2.34 -48.30
CA GLU A 196 -34.77 -2.71 -47.52
C GLU A 196 -35.13 -1.62 -46.49
N GLU A 197 -36.33 -1.05 -46.62
CA GLU A 197 -36.87 -0.16 -45.62
C GLU A 197 -37.12 -0.90 -44.30
N GLY A 198 -36.39 -0.51 -43.25
CA GLY A 198 -36.56 -1.11 -41.94
C GLY A 198 -37.95 -0.92 -41.34
N THR A 199 -38.35 -1.86 -40.47
CA THR A 199 -39.64 -1.83 -39.79
C THR A 199 -39.76 -0.63 -38.85
N VAL A 200 -40.92 0.01 -38.86
CA VAL A 200 -41.22 1.17 -38.01
C VAL A 200 -41.85 0.72 -36.70
N TYR A 201 -41.32 1.21 -35.59
CA TYR A 201 -41.80 0.95 -34.23
C TYR A 201 -42.21 2.25 -33.55
N LEU A 202 -43.19 2.17 -32.65
CA LEU A 202 -43.55 3.24 -31.73
C LEU A 202 -43.02 2.88 -30.34
N ILE A 203 -42.09 3.67 -29.82
CA ILE A 203 -41.60 3.57 -28.44
C ILE A 203 -42.44 4.51 -27.57
N SER A 204 -43.01 3.98 -26.49
CA SER A 204 -43.77 4.73 -25.48
C SER A 204 -43.50 4.15 -24.09
N GLU A 205 -43.96 4.81 -23.01
CA GLU A 205 -43.81 4.27 -21.66
C GLU A 205 -44.43 2.87 -21.57
N SER A 206 -43.65 1.88 -21.16
CA SER A 206 -44.20 0.58 -20.79
C SER A 206 -44.92 0.69 -19.45
N ALA A 207 -46.06 0.01 -19.30
CA ALA A 207 -46.76 -0.03 -18.01
C ALA A 207 -45.79 -0.44 -16.90
N ARG A 208 -45.55 0.43 -15.91
CA ARG A 208 -44.63 0.16 -14.81
C ARG A 208 -45.05 -1.13 -14.09
N GLY A 209 -44.10 -2.05 -13.90
CA GLY A 209 -44.23 -3.13 -12.92
C GLY A 209 -44.34 -2.53 -11.52
N ALA A 210 -45.22 -3.09 -10.68
CA ALA A 210 -45.69 -2.53 -9.41
C ALA A 210 -44.67 -2.43 -8.26
N ASP A 211 -43.37 -2.65 -8.50
CA ASP A 211 -42.40 -2.93 -7.43
C ASP A 211 -41.46 -1.77 -7.03
N ASP A 212 -41.49 -0.63 -7.72
CA ASP A 212 -40.64 0.54 -7.38
C ASP A 212 -41.23 1.44 -6.27
N ALA A 213 -42.35 1.05 -5.66
CA ALA A 213 -43.04 1.83 -4.62
C ALA A 213 -42.62 1.49 -3.18
N GLN A 214 -41.46 0.87 -2.95
CA GLN A 214 -40.98 0.60 -1.60
C GLN A 214 -39.67 1.34 -1.30
N PRO A 215 -39.68 2.32 -0.37
CA PRO A 215 -38.45 2.97 0.07
C PRO A 215 -37.60 1.95 0.84
N ARG A 216 -36.33 1.80 0.45
CA ARG A 216 -35.27 1.23 1.29
C ARG A 216 -34.39 2.35 1.82
#